data_AF-A0A932XBX6-F1
#
_entry.id   AF-A0A932XBX6-F1
#
_cell.length_a   1.000
_cell.length_b   1.000
_cell.length_c   1.000
_cell.angle_alpha   90.00
_cell.angle_beta   90.00
_cell.angle_gamma   90.00
#
_symmetry.space_group_name_H-M   'P 1'
#
loop_
_entity.id
_entity.type
_entity.pdbx_description
1 polymer ?
#
loop_
_entity_poly.entity_id
_entity_poly.type
_entity_poly.pdbx_seq_one_letter_code
_entity_poly.pdbx_strand_id
1 'polypeptide(L)'
;MTAVGVLVLAVAVLGFVLAPLWRPATRRLHPNTSAIDHVMATRERLATQRDALYQTLRDLELDHQIGNVDDLEYAELRDRYRRRAAQVLRELDALDAGDDEVERAVRALRRADDDGREESVKIERPADLGDGHTVEASDPTTAPEARR
;
A
#
# COMPACT_ATOMS: atom_id res chain seq x y z
N MET A 1 -37.55 -21.12 -16.44
CA MET A 1 -36.20 -21.71 -16.31
C MET A 1 -35.09 -20.67 -16.42
N THR A 2 -35.14 -19.73 -17.38
CA THR A 2 -34.15 -18.65 -17.52
C THR A 2 -34.12 -17.67 -16.34
N ALA A 3 -35.28 -17.24 -15.84
CA ALA A 3 -35.37 -16.32 -14.70
C ALA A 3 -34.73 -16.88 -13.41
N VAL A 4 -34.86 -18.19 -13.18
CA VAL A 4 -34.23 -18.88 -12.03
C VAL A 4 -32.71 -18.94 -12.21
N GLY A 5 -32.23 -19.18 -13.44
CA GLY A 5 -30.80 -19.14 -13.75
C GLY A 5 -30.17 -17.77 -13.53
N VAL A 6 -30.84 -16.70 -13.96
CA VAL A 6 -30.37 -15.32 -13.76
C VAL A 6 -30.32 -14.96 -12.27
N LEU A 7 -31.32 -15.37 -11.49
CA LEU A 7 -31.36 -15.10 -10.05
C LEU A 7 -30.23 -15.78 -9.29
N VAL A 8 -29.96 -17.06 -9.59
CA VAL A 8 -28.84 -17.81 -8.98
C VAL A 8 -27.50 -17.18 -9.31
N LEU A 9 -27.32 -16.75 -10.55
CA LEU A 9 -26.09 -16.11 -11.02
C LEU A 9 -25.90 -14.74 -10.35
N ALA A 10 -26.97 -13.95 -10.21
CA ALA A 10 -26.94 -12.68 -9.50
C ALA A 10 -26.54 -12.84 -8.02
N VAL A 11 -27.09 -13.84 -7.31
CA VAL A 11 -26.75 -14.11 -5.91
C VAL A 11 -25.30 -14.60 -5.77
N ALA A 12 -24.82 -15.43 -6.71
CA ALA A 12 -23.44 -15.90 -6.71
C ALA A 12 -22.44 -14.76 -6.91
N VAL A 13 -22.70 -13.86 -7.87
CA VAL A 13 -21.88 -12.67 -8.10
C VAL A 13 -21.91 -11.75 -6.88
N LEU A 14 -23.09 -11.55 -6.28
CA LEU A 14 -23.23 -10.73 -5.08
C LEU A 14 -22.43 -11.31 -3.90
N GLY A 15 -22.50 -12.62 -3.67
CA GLY A 15 -21.72 -13.30 -2.64
C GLY A 15 -20.21 -13.24 -2.88
N PHE A 16 -19.78 -13.35 -4.15
CA PHE A 16 -18.38 -13.21 -4.53
C PHE A 16 -17.84 -11.80 -4.25
N VAL A 17 -18.63 -10.76 -4.51
CA VAL A 17 -18.29 -9.36 -4.22
C VAL A 17 -18.27 -9.07 -2.71
N LEU A 18 -19.15 -9.71 -1.91
CA LEU A 18 -19.18 -9.53 -0.45
C LEU A 18 -18.15 -10.37 0.31
N ALA A 19 -17.63 -11.45 -0.27
CA ALA A 19 -16.61 -12.31 0.34
C ALA A 19 -15.34 -11.57 0.82
N PRO A 20 -14.74 -10.62 0.07
CA PRO A 20 -13.57 -9.89 0.55
C PRO A 20 -13.85 -8.97 1.74
N LEU A 21 -15.10 -8.49 1.92
CA LEU A 21 -15.50 -7.65 3.05
C LEU A 21 -15.61 -8.41 4.37
N TRP A 22 -15.78 -9.73 4.33
CA TRP A 22 -15.98 -10.58 5.51
C TRP A 22 -14.78 -11.45 5.88
N ARG A 23 -13.58 -11.18 5.34
CA ARG A 23 -12.36 -11.80 5.84
C ARG A 23 -11.85 -11.01 7.06
N PRO A 24 -12.15 -11.42 8.32
CA PRO A 24 -11.54 -10.80 9.48
C PRO A 24 -10.04 -10.99 9.40
N ALA A 25 -9.32 -9.88 9.38
CA ALA A 25 -7.88 -9.78 9.39
C ALA A 25 -7.33 -10.34 10.72
N THR A 26 -7.23 -11.66 10.86
CA THR A 26 -6.39 -12.29 11.87
C THR A 26 -4.94 -12.34 11.35
N ARG A 27 -4.34 -11.16 11.13
CA ARG A 27 -2.89 -11.03 10.97
C ARG A 27 -2.32 -10.27 12.15
N ARG A 28 -1.45 -10.98 12.88
CA ARG A 28 -0.63 -10.45 13.97
C ARG A 28 0.05 -9.17 13.46
N LEU A 29 -0.25 -8.05 14.11
CA LEU A 29 0.11 -6.72 13.66
C LEU A 29 1.63 -6.53 13.70
N HIS A 30 2.24 -6.39 12.52
CA HIS A 30 3.33 -5.44 12.38
C HIS A 30 2.70 -4.05 12.21
N PRO A 31 3.00 -3.07 13.07
CA PRO A 31 2.38 -1.74 13.02
C PRO A 31 2.63 -1.00 11.68
N ASN A 32 3.67 -1.38 10.92
CA ASN A 32 3.91 -0.84 9.58
C ASN A 32 2.98 -1.43 8.50
N THR A 33 2.50 -2.66 8.64
CA THR A 33 1.57 -3.26 7.66
C THR A 33 0.21 -2.57 7.72
N SER A 34 -0.28 -2.25 8.93
CA SER A 34 -1.55 -1.54 9.08
C SER A 34 -1.54 -0.16 8.43
N ALA A 35 -0.44 0.60 8.52
CA ALA A 35 -0.37 1.93 7.91
C ALA A 35 -0.46 1.88 6.38
N ILE A 36 0.23 0.94 5.74
CA ILE A 36 0.17 0.74 4.28
C ILE A 36 -1.22 0.29 3.86
N ASP A 37 -1.82 -0.67 4.58
CA ASP A 37 -3.17 -1.14 4.32
C ASP A 37 -4.21 0.01 4.40
N HIS A 38 -4.05 0.93 5.35
CA HIS A 38 -4.91 2.11 5.48
C HIS A 38 -4.78 3.08 4.29
N VAL A 39 -3.56 3.33 3.81
CA VAL A 39 -3.32 4.20 2.64
C VAL A 39 -3.94 3.58 1.39
N MET A 40 -3.72 2.28 1.16
CA MET A 40 -4.30 1.56 0.03
C MET A 40 -5.83 1.55 0.05
N ALA A 41 -6.43 1.29 1.22
CA ALA A 41 -7.88 1.34 1.39
C ALA A 41 -8.44 2.76 1.13
N THR A 42 -7.71 3.80 1.55
CA THR A 42 -8.09 5.20 1.30
C THR A 42 -8.05 5.53 -0.20
N ARG A 43 -6.99 5.10 -0.89
CA ARG A 43 -6.84 5.28 -2.33
C ARG A 43 -7.94 4.58 -3.12
N GLU A 44 -8.25 3.33 -2.79
CA GLU A 44 -9.32 2.56 -3.43
C GLU A 44 -10.70 3.21 -3.23
N ARG A 45 -10.97 3.70 -2.01
CA ARG A 45 -12.20 4.43 -1.70
C ARG A 45 -12.32 5.71 -2.54
N LEU A 46 -11.25 6.49 -2.65
CA LEU A 46 -11.21 7.72 -3.44
C LEU A 46 -11.39 7.43 -4.94
N ALA A 47 -10.74 6.39 -5.47
CA ALA A 47 -10.90 5.96 -6.86
C ALA A 47 -12.34 5.55 -7.15
N THR A 48 -12.95 4.77 -6.26
CA THR A 48 -14.37 4.39 -6.35
C THR A 48 -15.28 5.62 -6.33
N GLN A 49 -14.98 6.61 -5.48
CA GLN A 49 -15.75 7.84 -5.40
C GLN A 49 -15.62 8.69 -6.67
N ARG A 50 -14.42 8.77 -7.27
CA ARG A 50 -14.21 9.43 -8.57
C ARG A 50 -15.09 8.79 -9.64
N ASP A 51 -15.06 7.47 -9.73
CA ASP A 51 -15.79 6.74 -10.76
C ASP A 51 -17.31 6.93 -10.59
N ALA A 52 -17.82 6.89 -9.35
CA ALA A 52 -19.21 7.19 -9.05
C ALA A 52 -19.60 8.62 -9.46
N LEU A 53 -18.77 9.62 -9.16
CA LEU A 53 -19.04 11.02 -9.55
C LEU A 53 -19.06 11.21 -11.07
N TYR A 54 -18.18 10.51 -11.79
CA TYR A 54 -18.18 10.54 -13.26
C TYR A 54 -19.41 9.88 -13.86
N GLN A 55 -19.88 8.78 -13.27
CA GLN A 55 -21.16 8.19 -13.68
C GLN A 55 -22.32 9.14 -13.42
N THR A 56 -22.40 9.74 -12.23
CA THR A 56 -23.44 10.74 -11.93
C THR A 56 -23.42 11.92 -12.90
N LEU A 57 -22.24 12.41 -13.29
CA LEU A 57 -22.12 13.47 -14.29
C LEU A 57 -22.58 13.01 -15.68
N ARG A 58 -22.33 11.75 -16.05
CA ARG A 58 -22.80 11.18 -17.31
C ARG A 58 -24.31 11.03 -17.33
N ASP A 59 -24.89 10.53 -16.24
CA ASP A 59 -26.34 10.35 -16.12
C ASP A 59 -27.07 11.70 -16.15
N LEU A 60 -26.55 12.70 -15.41
CA LEU A 60 -27.09 14.06 -15.42
C LEU A 60 -27.08 14.69 -16.82
N GLU A 61 -26.03 14.45 -17.60
CA GLU A 61 -25.93 14.90 -18.98
C GLU A 61 -26.98 14.22 -19.88
N LEU A 62 -27.22 12.93 -19.69
CA LEU A 62 -28.26 12.20 -20.42
C LEU A 62 -29.65 12.71 -20.05
N ASP A 63 -29.92 12.93 -18.76
CA ASP A 63 -31.17 13.48 -18.26
C ASP A 63 -31.47 14.87 -18.83
N HIS A 64 -30.45 15.71 -18.97
CA HIS A 64 -30.57 17.01 -19.65
C HIS A 64 -30.87 16.85 -21.14
N GLN A 65 -30.17 15.97 -21.85
CA GLN A 65 -30.37 15.75 -23.29
C GLN A 65 -31.77 15.22 -23.65
N ILE A 66 -32.37 14.42 -22.77
CA ILE A 66 -33.75 13.92 -22.94
C ILE A 66 -34.82 14.86 -22.37
N GLY A 67 -34.41 15.98 -21.78
CA GLY A 67 -35.32 17.01 -21.25
C GLY A 67 -35.92 16.71 -19.88
N ASN A 68 -35.35 15.78 -19.11
CA ASN A 68 -35.78 15.47 -17.74
C ASN A 68 -35.33 16.53 -16.71
N VAL A 69 -34.27 17.29 -17.02
CA VAL A 69 -33.69 18.32 -16.16
C VAL A 69 -33.58 19.62 -16.96
N ASP A 70 -33.96 20.74 -16.35
CA ASP A 70 -33.86 22.05 -17.00
C ASP A 70 -32.41 22.60 -17.01
N ASP A 71 -32.15 23.61 -17.84
CA ASP A 71 -30.81 24.17 -18.03
C ASP A 71 -30.20 24.75 -16.75
N LEU A 72 -31.04 25.36 -15.89
CA LEU A 72 -30.57 26.02 -14.67
C LEU A 72 -30.19 24.98 -13.62
N GLU A 73 -31.06 24.00 -13.39
CA GLU A 73 -30.82 22.89 -12.48
C GLU A 73 -29.62 22.05 -12.94
N TYR A 74 -29.53 21.75 -14.24
CA TYR A 74 -28.38 21.05 -14.81
C TYR A 74 -27.07 21.81 -14.55
N ALA A 75 -27.04 23.13 -14.79
CA ALA A 75 -25.84 23.94 -14.57
C ALA A 75 -25.39 23.90 -13.10
N GLU A 76 -26.33 24.05 -12.17
CA GLU A 76 -26.04 24.02 -10.73
C GLU A 76 -25.52 22.64 -10.25
N LEU A 77 -26.21 21.56 -10.65
CA LEU A 77 -25.82 20.20 -10.28
C LEU A 77 -24.47 19.82 -10.89
N ARG A 78 -24.27 20.13 -12.17
CA ARG A 78 -23.01 19.86 -12.88
C ARG A 78 -21.83 20.52 -12.20
N ASP A 79 -21.97 21.79 -11.84
CA ASP A 79 -20.91 22.55 -11.18
C ASP A 79 -20.61 21.99 -9.78
N ARG A 80 -21.63 21.60 -9.04
CA ARG A 80 -21.46 20.94 -7.73
C ARG A 80 -20.70 19.62 -7.87
N TYR A 81 -21.09 18.75 -8.79
CA TYR A 81 -20.42 17.45 -8.99
C TYR A 81 -19.01 17.60 -9.54
N ARG A 82 -18.76 18.57 -10.44
CA ARG A 82 -17.41 18.88 -10.93
C ARG A 82 -16.48 19.36 -9.83
N ARG A 83 -16.94 20.26 -8.95
CA ARG A 83 -16.14 20.70 -7.79
C ARG A 83 -15.78 19.52 -6.89
N ARG A 84 -16.74 18.61 -6.65
CA ARG A 84 -16.50 17.42 -5.84
C ARG A 84 -15.52 16.44 -6.52
N ALA A 85 -15.65 16.22 -7.82
CA ALA A 85 -14.71 15.40 -8.57
C ALA A 85 -13.29 15.99 -8.54
N ALA A 86 -13.15 17.30 -8.74
CA ALA A 86 -11.88 18.00 -8.65
C ALA A 86 -11.26 17.94 -7.24
N GLN A 87 -12.07 17.85 -6.18
CA GLN A 87 -11.56 17.61 -4.83
C GLN A 87 -11.00 16.18 -4.69
N VAL A 88 -11.78 15.17 -5.08
CA VAL A 88 -11.36 13.76 -5.01
C VAL A 88 -10.09 13.51 -5.81
N LEU A 89 -9.97 14.11 -7.00
CA LEU A 89 -8.76 14.01 -7.81
C LEU A 89 -7.54 14.60 -7.11
N ARG A 90 -7.66 15.78 -6.50
CA ARG A 90 -6.56 16.38 -5.73
C ARG A 90 -6.13 15.52 -4.53
N GLU A 91 -7.08 14.86 -3.88
CA GLU A 91 -6.78 13.93 -2.78
C GLU A 91 -6.06 12.68 -3.29
N LEU A 92 -6.41 12.15 -4.46
CA LEU A 92 -5.68 11.05 -5.13
C LEU A 92 -4.27 11.47 -5.54
N ASP A 93 -4.13 12.65 -6.17
CA ASP A 93 -2.82 13.17 -6.61
C ASP A 93 -1.86 13.35 -5.42
N ALA A 94 -2.39 13.78 -4.27
CA ALA A 94 -1.60 13.92 -3.05
C ALA A 94 -1.10 12.58 -2.50
N LEU A 95 -1.88 11.50 -2.66
CA LEU A 95 -1.45 10.15 -2.27
C LEU A 95 -0.39 9.61 -3.22
N ASP A 96 -0.60 9.75 -4.53
CA ASP A 96 0.34 9.26 -5.55
C ASP A 96 1.70 9.99 -5.46
N ALA A 97 1.71 11.30 -5.16
CA ALA A 97 2.96 12.05 -4.94
C ALA A 97 3.79 11.54 -3.75
N GLY A 98 3.12 11.04 -2.70
CA GLY A 98 3.78 10.43 -1.54
C GLY A 98 4.41 9.08 -1.89
N ASP A 99 3.72 8.25 -2.67
CA ASP A 99 4.23 6.96 -3.14
C ASP A 99 5.51 7.13 -4.00
N ASP A 100 5.52 8.14 -4.89
CA ASP A 100 6.69 8.45 -5.73
C ASP A 100 7.93 8.86 -4.91
N GLU A 101 7.72 9.58 -3.79
CA GLU A 101 8.81 9.96 -2.89
C GLU A 101 9.41 8.75 -2.17
N VAL A 102 8.56 7.87 -1.65
CA VAL A 102 8.98 6.62 -1.01
C VAL A 102 9.75 5.76 -2.01
N GLU A 103 9.25 5.61 -3.24
CA GLU A 103 9.92 4.82 -4.27
C GLU A 103 11.31 5.40 -4.63
N ARG A 104 11.43 6.74 -4.72
CA ARG A 104 12.73 7.41 -4.91
C ARG A 104 13.69 7.15 -3.75
N ALA A 105 13.24 7.24 -2.51
CA ALA A 105 14.08 6.96 -1.33
C ALA A 105 14.56 5.51 -1.30
N VAL A 106 13.67 4.54 -1.56
CA VAL A 106 14.03 3.11 -1.63
C VAL A 106 15.06 2.85 -2.73
N ARG A 107 14.91 3.48 -3.91
CA ARG A 107 15.90 3.38 -4.99
C ARG A 107 17.26 3.95 -4.60
N ALA A 108 17.31 5.05 -3.84
CA ALA A 108 18.56 5.63 -3.38
C ALA A 108 19.29 4.70 -2.40
N LEU A 109 18.57 4.10 -1.45
CA LEU A 109 19.14 3.13 -0.50
C LEU A 109 19.67 1.88 -1.20
N ARG A 110 18.94 1.31 -2.16
CA ARG A 110 19.40 0.13 -2.91
C ARG A 110 20.70 0.37 -3.67
N ARG A 111 20.90 1.56 -4.25
CA ARG A 111 22.16 1.90 -4.94
C ARG A 111 23.34 1.97 -3.97
N ALA A 112 23.14 2.56 -2.79
CA ALA A 112 24.19 2.65 -1.78
C ALA A 112 24.62 1.26 -1.25
N ASP A 113 23.68 0.32 -1.13
CA ASP A 113 23.96 -1.06 -0.72
C ASP A 113 24.68 -1.89 -1.80
N ASP A 114 24.51 -1.55 -3.09
CA ASP A 114 25.23 -2.19 -4.20
C ASP A 114 26.67 -1.68 -4.30
N ASP A 115 26.90 -0.36 -4.13
CA ASP A 115 28.24 0.25 -4.15
C ASP A 115 29.11 -0.21 -2.96
N GLY A 116 28.52 -0.48 -1.80
CA GLY A 116 29.23 -0.94 -0.60
C GLY A 116 29.71 -2.40 -0.64
N ARG A 117 29.23 -3.22 -1.59
CA ARG A 117 29.66 -4.63 -1.74
C ARG A 117 30.95 -4.78 -2.53
N GLU A 118 31.32 -3.83 -3.39
CA GLU A 118 32.54 -3.93 -4.22
C GLU A 118 33.84 -3.65 -3.43
N GLU A 119 33.80 -2.85 -2.36
CA GLU A 119 35.02 -2.47 -1.61
C GLU A 119 35.54 -3.60 -0.67
N SER A 120 34.71 -4.61 -0.36
CA SER A 120 35.09 -5.71 0.55
C SER A 120 35.75 -6.93 -0.13
N VAL A 121 35.94 -6.91 -1.46
CA VAL A 121 36.54 -8.04 -2.22
C VAL A 121 38.03 -7.81 -2.57
N LYS A 122 38.73 -6.93 -1.85
CA LYS A 122 40.21 -6.85 -1.89
C LYS A 122 40.84 -7.25 -0.56
N ILE A 123 40.59 -8.47 -0.11
CA ILE A 123 41.52 -9.13 0.81
C ILE A 123 42.70 -9.61 -0.05
N GLU A 124 43.66 -8.71 -0.27
CA GLU A 124 45.02 -9.11 -0.62
C GLU A 124 45.47 -10.12 0.43
N ARG A 125 45.67 -11.36 0.00
CA ARG A 125 46.27 -12.41 0.80
C ARG A 125 47.79 -12.30 0.63
N PRO A 126 48.54 -11.67 1.54
CA PRO A 126 49.97 -11.87 1.56
C PRO A 126 50.21 -13.32 1.98
N ALA A 127 50.92 -14.03 1.10
CA ALA A 127 51.49 -15.32 1.38
C ALA A 127 52.57 -15.21 2.45
N ASP A 128 52.65 -16.26 3.26
CA ASP A 128 53.84 -16.74 3.98
C ASP A 128 54.15 -16.17 5.38
N LEU A 129 54.76 -17.08 6.16
CA LEU A 129 55.32 -16.98 7.52
C LEU A 129 54.27 -17.20 8.63
N GLY A 130 54.30 -18.24 9.45
CA GLY A 130 55.36 -19.19 9.79
C GLY A 130 55.20 -19.52 11.28
N ASP A 131 55.05 -20.81 11.57
CA ASP A 131 55.36 -21.53 12.81
C ASP A 131 55.10 -20.88 14.18
N GLY A 132 54.08 -21.43 14.85
CA GLY A 132 54.20 -21.99 16.20
C GLY A 132 54.46 -21.05 17.38
N HIS A 133 53.43 -20.83 18.20
CA HIS A 133 53.58 -21.12 19.64
C HIS A 133 52.23 -21.29 20.36
N THR A 134 52.11 -22.43 21.02
CA THR A 134 51.24 -22.69 22.16
C THR A 134 51.69 -21.87 23.35
N VAL A 135 50.81 -21.10 23.99
CA VAL A 135 50.97 -20.73 25.40
C VAL A 135 49.62 -20.89 26.10
N GLU A 136 49.64 -21.91 26.94
CA GLU A 136 48.77 -22.27 28.04
C GLU A 136 48.64 -21.12 29.05
N ALA A 137 47.40 -20.81 29.46
CA ALA A 137 47.12 -20.07 30.69
C ALA A 137 45.77 -20.53 31.26
N SER A 138 45.84 -21.56 32.11
CA SER A 138 44.98 -21.74 33.28
C SER A 138 45.11 -20.48 34.17
N ASP A 139 44.16 -19.98 34.96
CA ASP A 139 43.09 -20.63 35.73
C ASP A 139 42.22 -19.48 36.36
N PRO A 140 41.30 -19.69 37.33
CA PRO A 140 39.86 -19.55 37.13
C PRO A 140 39.23 -18.37 37.91
N THR A 141 38.20 -17.73 37.33
CA THR A 141 37.31 -16.80 38.04
C THR A 141 35.91 -17.38 38.10
N THR A 142 35.59 -17.99 39.24
CA THR A 142 34.21 -18.18 39.68
C THR A 142 34.14 -18.01 41.20
N ALA A 143 33.76 -16.81 41.63
CA ALA A 143 33.14 -16.56 42.93
C ALA A 143 31.73 -17.23 42.94
N PRO A 144 31.06 -17.47 44.10
CA PRO A 144 30.61 -16.36 44.94
C PRO A 144 30.60 -16.61 46.47
N GLU A 145 30.38 -15.50 47.15
CA GLU A 145 30.12 -15.29 48.57
C GLU A 145 29.14 -16.28 49.22
N ALA A 146 29.46 -16.71 50.44
CA ALA A 146 28.45 -17.11 51.43
C ALA A 146 28.92 -16.70 52.83
N ARG A 147 28.40 -15.55 53.29
CA ARG A 147 28.35 -15.16 54.70
C ARG A 147 27.20 -15.91 55.38
N ARG A 148 27.49 -16.74 56.37
CA ARG A 148 26.88 -16.71 57.72
C ARG A 148 27.48 -17.79 58.61
#